data_AF-A0AAV5H408-F1
#
_entry.id   AF-A0AAV5H408-F1
#
_cell.length_a   1.000
_cell.length_b   1.000
_cell.length_c   1.000
_cell.angle_alpha   90.00
_cell.angle_beta   90.00
_cell.angle_gamma   90.00
#
_symmetry.space_group_name_H-M   'P 1'
#
loop_
_entity.id
_entity.type
_entity.pdbx_description
1 polymer ?
#
loop_
_entity_poly.entity_id
_entity_poly.type
_entity_poly.pdbx_seq_one_letter_code
_entity_poly.pdbx_strand_id
1 'polypeptide(L)'
;MADYTYTIFLDAGHGGSDPGAVYNGRREKDDTLNLTLAVGDILESYGFNVIYARTEDIYESPYQKAAEGNASGADIFISIHRNSSPYPNQYSGVESLVTKYNAGKAQ
;
A
#
# COMPACT_ATOMS: atom_id res chain seq x y z
N MET A 1 -7.77 26.05 -8.31
CA MET A 1 -7.59 24.59 -8.11
C MET A 1 -6.16 24.30 -8.52
N ALA A 2 -5.32 23.74 -7.64
CA ALA A 2 -3.99 23.30 -8.06
C ALA A 2 -4.18 22.14 -9.06
N ASP A 3 -3.60 22.26 -10.24
CA ASP A 3 -3.68 21.25 -11.29
C ASP A 3 -2.65 20.16 -10.94
N TYR A 4 -3.06 19.17 -10.14
CA TYR A 4 -2.18 18.08 -9.73
C TYR A 4 -1.83 17.24 -10.96
N THR A 5 -0.55 17.17 -11.30
CA THR A 5 -0.10 16.51 -12.55
C THR A 5 -0.22 14.99 -12.48
N TYR A 6 -0.20 14.40 -11.27
CA TYR A 6 -0.35 12.96 -11.05
C TYR A 6 -1.09 12.66 -9.74
N THR A 7 -1.93 11.63 -9.77
CA THR A 7 -2.62 11.04 -8.62
C THR A 7 -2.05 9.67 -8.29
N ILE A 8 -1.72 9.44 -7.02
CA ILE A 8 -1.14 8.18 -6.53
C ILE A 8 -2.10 7.55 -5.53
N PHE A 9 -2.46 6.29 -5.76
CA PHE A 9 -3.22 5.48 -4.81
C PHE A 9 -2.25 4.63 -3.99
N LEU A 10 -2.27 4.81 -2.67
CA LEU A 10 -1.44 4.08 -1.72
C LEU A 10 -2.28 3.06 -0.94
N ASP A 11 -1.87 1.80 -1.00
CA ASP A 11 -2.44 0.71 -0.21
C ASP A 11 -1.45 0.30 0.89
N ALA A 12 -1.85 0.50 2.15
CA ALA A 12 -1.19 -0.12 3.28
C ALA A 12 -1.66 -1.57 3.43
N GLY A 13 -0.79 -2.54 3.12
CA GLY A 13 -1.11 -3.97 3.19
C GLY A 13 -1.73 -4.39 4.52
N HIS A 14 -2.61 -5.40 4.48
CA HIS A 14 -3.34 -5.94 5.64
C HIS A 14 -4.21 -4.89 6.37
N GLY A 15 -4.53 -5.11 7.65
CA GLY A 15 -5.28 -4.19 8.50
C GLY A 15 -6.38 -4.89 9.33
N GLY A 16 -6.79 -4.29 10.45
CA GLY A 16 -7.85 -4.79 11.31
C GLY A 16 -7.56 -6.21 11.82
N SER A 17 -8.44 -7.16 11.47
CA SER A 17 -8.32 -8.57 11.84
C SER A 17 -7.19 -9.32 11.13
N ASP A 18 -6.63 -8.77 10.06
CA ASP A 18 -5.50 -9.35 9.35
C ASP A 18 -4.19 -8.67 9.79
N PRO A 19 -3.33 -9.33 10.59
CA PRO A 19 -2.08 -8.76 11.05
C PRO A 19 -0.95 -8.78 10.01
N GLY A 20 -1.12 -9.55 8.92
CA GLY A 20 -0.02 -9.93 8.03
C GLY A 20 1.07 -10.72 8.75
N ALA A 21 2.32 -10.57 8.30
CA ALA A 21 3.47 -11.23 8.93
C ALA A 21 3.70 -10.75 10.37
N VAL A 22 3.79 -11.70 11.31
CA VAL A 22 4.04 -11.42 12.73
C VAL A 22 5.38 -12.00 13.16
N TYR A 23 6.23 -11.18 13.78
CA TYR A 23 7.50 -11.63 14.34
C TYR A 23 7.91 -10.76 15.53
N ASN A 24 8.21 -11.37 16.68
CA ASN A 24 8.63 -10.68 17.91
C ASN A 24 7.72 -9.49 18.31
N GLY A 25 6.41 -9.68 18.22
CA GLY A 25 5.41 -8.65 18.57
C GLY A 25 5.21 -7.55 17.52
N ARG A 26 6.02 -7.51 16.45
CA ARG A 26 5.77 -6.65 15.28
C ARG A 26 4.78 -7.30 14.34
N ARG A 27 3.82 -6.52 13.86
CA ARG A 27 2.79 -6.93 12.91
C ARG A 27 2.96 -6.11 11.63
N GLU A 28 2.94 -6.79 10.49
CA GLU A 28 3.08 -6.15 9.19
C GLU A 28 2.07 -5.03 9.00
N LYS A 29 0.80 -5.20 9.39
CA LYS A 29 -0.23 -4.17 9.24
C LYS A 29 0.11 -2.82 9.88
N ASP A 30 0.87 -2.84 10.99
CA ASP A 30 1.28 -1.63 11.71
C ASP A 30 2.46 -0.98 10.99
N ASP A 31 3.43 -1.81 10.56
CA ASP A 31 4.60 -1.37 9.81
C ASP A 31 4.20 -0.75 8.46
N THR A 32 3.27 -1.38 7.74
CA THR A 32 2.77 -0.90 6.44
C THR A 32 1.97 0.38 6.59
N LEU A 33 1.09 0.49 7.60
CA LEU A 33 0.32 1.72 7.84
C LEU A 33 1.25 2.91 8.10
N ASN A 34 2.20 2.75 9.03
CA ASN A 34 3.12 3.82 9.39
C ASN A 34 3.99 4.25 8.20
N LEU A 35 4.50 3.29 7.42
CA LEU A 35 5.30 3.59 6.25
C LEU A 35 4.48 4.26 5.15
N THR A 36 3.26 3.77 4.88
CA THR A 36 2.37 4.34 3.87
C THR A 36 2.00 5.78 4.18
N LEU A 37 1.67 6.10 5.44
CA LEU A 37 1.37 7.47 5.85
C LEU A 37 2.58 8.40 5.68
N ALA A 38 3.77 7.95 6.08
CA ALA A 38 5.00 8.74 5.90
C ALA A 38 5.35 8.98 4.43
N VAL A 39 5.14 7.97 3.56
CA VAL A 39 5.31 8.12 2.10
C VAL A 39 4.29 9.10 1.55
N GLY A 40 3.04 8.97 1.99
CA GLY A 40 1.94 9.86 1.63
C GLY A 40 2.22 11.32 1.95
N ASP A 41 2.60 11.63 3.19
CA ASP A 41 2.98 12.98 3.64
C ASP A 41 4.09 13.57 2.77
N ILE A 42 5.11 12.76 2.42
CA ILE A 42 6.20 13.18 1.54
C ILE A 42 5.65 13.51 0.15
N LEU A 43 4.88 12.62 -0.47
CA LEU A 43 4.31 12.83 -1.81
C LEU A 43 3.41 14.07 -1.86
N GLU A 44 2.53 14.25 -0.88
CA GLU A 44 1.68 15.44 -0.75
C GLU A 44 2.53 16.72 -0.64
N SER A 45 3.63 16.69 0.14
CA SER A 45 4.54 17.83 0.27
C SER A 45 5.26 18.20 -1.05
N TYR A 46 5.40 17.26 -1.97
CA TYR A 46 5.93 17.48 -3.32
C TYR A 46 4.85 17.85 -4.35
N GLY A 47 3.58 18.00 -3.93
CA GLY A 47 2.48 18.44 -4.78
C GLY A 47 1.83 17.32 -5.59
N PHE A 48 1.91 16.07 -5.14
CA PHE A 48 1.10 14.98 -5.68
C PHE A 48 -0.28 14.94 -5.01
N ASN A 49 -1.30 14.49 -5.76
CA ASN A 49 -2.57 14.10 -5.14
C ASN A 49 -2.45 12.65 -4.65
N VAL A 50 -2.72 12.40 -3.37
CA VAL A 50 -2.60 11.07 -2.76
C VAL A 50 -3.96 10.58 -2.28
N ILE A 51 -4.30 9.35 -2.62
CA ILE A 51 -5.49 8.64 -2.18
C ILE A 51 -5.02 7.41 -1.42
N TYR A 52 -5.61 7.12 -0.27
CA TYR A 52 -5.25 5.97 0.54
C TYR A 52 -6.37 4.93 0.50
N ALA A 53 -6.04 3.65 0.43
CA ALA A 53 -6.98 2.57 0.74
C ALA A 53 -7.45 2.71 2.20
N ARG A 54 -6.49 2.83 3.12
CA ARG A 54 -6.75 3.05 4.55
C ARG A 54 -5.74 4.01 5.17
N THR A 55 -6.20 4.78 6.14
CA THR A 55 -5.39 5.63 7.02
C THR A 55 -5.46 5.21 8.50
N GLU A 56 -6.25 4.17 8.78
CA GLU A 56 -6.46 3.61 10.13
C GLU A 56 -6.26 2.08 10.13
N ASP A 57 -6.31 1.48 11.32
CA ASP A 57 -6.23 0.02 11.50
C ASP A 57 -7.58 -0.66 11.22
N ILE A 58 -7.98 -0.65 9.96
CA ILE A 58 -9.20 -1.28 9.45
C ILE A 58 -8.85 -2.40 8.46
N TYR A 59 -9.70 -3.42 8.41
CA TYR A 59 -9.57 -4.49 7.42
C TYR A 59 -10.31 -4.12 6.14
N GLU A 60 -9.64 -4.29 5.01
CA GLU A 60 -10.22 -4.26 3.67
C GLU A 60 -9.73 -5.45 2.88
N SER A 61 -10.62 -6.10 2.15
CA SER A 61 -10.23 -7.23 1.31
C SER A 61 -9.33 -6.78 0.14
N PRO A 62 -8.44 -7.63 -0.37
CA PRO A 62 -7.65 -7.31 -1.56
C PRO A 62 -8.50 -6.87 -2.75
N TYR A 63 -9.68 -7.49 -2.93
CA TYR A 63 -10.62 -7.12 -3.98
C TYR A 63 -11.18 -5.70 -3.81
N GLN A 64 -11.53 -5.32 -2.58
CA GLN A 64 -12.03 -3.98 -2.27
C GLN A 64 -10.96 -2.92 -2.58
N LYS A 65 -9.73 -3.13 -2.11
CA LYS A 65 -8.59 -2.23 -2.36
C LYS A 65 -8.32 -2.05 -3.85
N ALA A 66 -8.34 -3.16 -4.61
CA ALA A 66 -8.19 -3.11 -6.06
C ALA A 66 -9.36 -2.37 -6.74
N ALA A 67 -10.60 -2.57 -6.28
CA ALA A 67 -11.77 -1.89 -6.81
C ALA A 67 -11.73 -0.38 -6.55
N GLU A 68 -11.33 0.04 -5.34
CA GLU A 68 -11.13 1.44 -4.98
C GLU A 68 -10.01 2.09 -5.78
N GLY A 69 -8.86 1.42 -5.88
CA GLY A 69 -7.74 1.85 -6.73
C GLY A 69 -8.18 2.08 -8.18
N ASN A 70 -8.94 1.13 -8.75
CA ASN A 70 -9.48 1.24 -10.11
C ASN A 70 -10.51 2.36 -10.29
N ALA A 71 -11.33 2.63 -9.27
CA ALA A 71 -12.36 3.66 -9.30
C ALA A 71 -11.81 5.07 -9.00
N SER A 72 -10.63 5.15 -8.37
CA SER A 72 -10.04 6.41 -7.89
C SER A 72 -9.60 7.38 -9.00
N GLY A 73 -9.36 6.87 -10.20
CA GLY A 73 -8.73 7.64 -11.29
C GLY A 73 -7.24 7.90 -11.07
N ALA A 74 -6.59 7.20 -10.14
CA ALA A 74 -5.15 7.31 -9.92
C ALA A 74 -4.33 6.83 -11.13
N ASP A 75 -3.21 7.50 -11.36
CA ASP A 75 -2.25 7.16 -12.41
C ASP A 75 -1.38 5.97 -12.01
N ILE A 76 -1.14 5.81 -10.71
CA ILE A 76 -0.30 4.76 -10.13
C ILE A 76 -0.97 4.19 -8.89
N PHE A 77 -0.96 2.87 -8.76
CA PHE A 77 -1.32 2.14 -7.55
C PHE A 77 -0.06 1.53 -6.93
N ILE A 78 0.19 1.80 -5.65
CA ILE A 78 1.34 1.29 -4.90
C ILE A 78 0.82 0.57 -3.66
N SER A 79 1.05 -0.73 -3.56
CA SER A 79 0.79 -1.49 -2.33
C SER A 79 2.10 -1.74 -1.59
N ILE A 80 2.09 -1.45 -0.28
CA ILE A 80 3.26 -1.55 0.60
C ILE A 80 3.05 -2.73 1.55
N HIS A 81 4.01 -3.66 1.52
CA HIS A 81 4.02 -4.90 2.28
C HIS A 81 5.38 -5.18 2.90
N ARG A 82 5.41 -6.10 3.88
CA ARG A 82 6.62 -6.63 4.50
C ARG A 82 6.65 -8.14 4.31
N ASN A 83 7.55 -8.60 3.44
CA ASN A 83 7.70 -10.02 3.14
C ASN A 83 8.12 -10.85 4.39
N SER A 84 7.89 -12.16 4.34
CA SER A 84 8.24 -13.09 5.42
C SER A 84 8.63 -14.48 4.88
N SER A 85 9.32 -15.27 5.69
CA SER A 85 9.60 -16.68 5.41
C SER A 85 9.36 -17.54 6.65
N PRO A 86 9.21 -18.87 6.49
CA PRO A 86 9.04 -19.79 7.62
C PRO A 86 10.23 -19.85 8.57
N TYR A 87 11.44 -19.43 8.14
CA TYR A 87 12.66 -19.50 8.93
C TYR A 87 13.24 -18.11 9.21
N PRO A 88 13.53 -17.76 10.47
CA PRO A 88 14.11 -16.47 10.81
C PRO A 88 15.40 -16.18 10.05
N ASN A 89 15.53 -14.95 9.54
CA ASN A 89 16.74 -14.43 8.88
C ASN A 89 17.17 -15.20 7.62
N GLN A 90 16.27 -15.96 6.99
CA GLN A 90 16.60 -16.69 5.75
C GLN A 90 16.80 -15.74 4.56
N TYR A 91 16.03 -14.66 4.48
CA TYR A 91 16.06 -13.68 3.40
C TYR A 91 16.03 -12.25 3.96
N SER A 92 16.69 -11.33 3.24
CA SER A 92 16.70 -9.91 3.55
C SER A 92 16.85 -9.09 2.27
N GLY A 93 16.13 -7.99 2.15
CA GLY A 93 16.23 -7.08 1.02
C GLY A 93 14.92 -6.37 0.73
N VAL A 94 14.84 -5.75 -0.45
CA VAL A 94 13.65 -5.12 -1.00
C VAL A 94 13.27 -5.86 -2.27
N GLU A 95 11.97 -6.08 -2.46
CA GLU A 95 11.39 -6.67 -3.65
C GLU A 95 10.32 -5.71 -4.19
N SER A 96 10.22 -5.60 -5.51
CA SER A 96 9.14 -4.86 -6.17
C SER A 96 8.49 -5.75 -7.20
N LEU A 97 7.22 -6.08 -6.97
CA LEU A 97 6.41 -6.84 -7.90
C LEU A 97 5.68 -5.87 -8.81
N VAL A 98 5.87 -6.02 -10.13
CA VAL A 98 5.21 -5.18 -11.13
C VAL A 98 4.31 -6.07 -11.96
N THR A 99 3.00 -5.84 -11.86
CA THR A 99 2.03 -6.55 -12.68
C THR A 99 2.07 -6.00 -14.10
N LYS A 100 2.08 -6.89 -15.10
CA LYS A 100 1.93 -6.47 -16.49
C LYS A 100 0.58 -5.77 -16.64
N TYR A 101 0.62 -4.50 -17.03
CA TYR A 101 -0.56 -3.68 -17.24
C TYR A 101 -1.53 -4.38 -18.21
N ASN A 102 -2.68 -4.81 -17.70
CA ASN A 102 -3.86 -5.10 -18.50
C ASN A 102 -4.71 -3.83 -18.43
N ALA A 103 -4.98 -3.23 -19.59
CA ALA A 103 -5.59 -1.90 -19.70
C ALA A 103 -6.69 -1.65 -18.66
N GLY A 104 -6.42 -0.74 -17.72
CA GLY A 104 -7.40 -0.18 -16.78
C GLY A 104 -7.72 -1.00 -15.53
N LYS A 105 -6.89 -1.95 -15.08
CA LYS A 105 -7.14 -2.70 -13.83
C LYS A 105 -5.89 -2.91 -12.97
N ALA A 106 -5.86 -2.32 -11.78
CA ALA A 106 -5.20 -2.83 -10.59
C ALA A 106 -5.73 -4.26 -10.33
N GLN A 107 -4.79 -5.19 -10.15
CA GLN A 107 -5.04 -6.61 -9.84
C GLN A 107 -4.81 -6.84 -8.35
#